data_AF-A0A946YMP9-F1
#
_entry.id   AF-A0A946YMP9-F1
#
_cell.length_a   1.000
_cell.length_b   1.000
_cell.length_c   1.000
_cell.angle_alpha   90.00
_cell.angle_beta   90.00
_cell.angle_gamma   90.00
#
_symmetry.space_group_name_H-M   'P 1'
#
loop_
_entity.id
_entity.type
_entity.pdbx_description
1 polymer ?
#
loop_
_entity_poly.entity_id
_entity_poly.type
_entity_poly.pdbx_seq_one_letter_code
_entity_poly.pdbx_strand_id
1 'polypeptide(L)'
;SYPGAVETVERWAQYNGCQVNGTSVAQLDLERELPGLDTQVVRYDEGCRAGGSSELWTIDGGSHIPAISDSFSKNVIEWLFAHPKVRTSAAANAAD
;
A
#
# COMPACT_ATOMS: atom_id res chain seq x y z
N SER A 1 -19.52 -12.88 -8.24
CA SER A 1 -18.10 -12.69 -8.57
C SER A 1 -17.48 -11.81 -7.50
N TYR A 2 -16.27 -12.11 -7.05
CA TYR A 2 -15.50 -11.26 -6.12
C TYR A 2 -14.33 -10.63 -6.88
N PRO A 3 -13.95 -9.38 -6.61
CA PRO A 3 -12.85 -8.72 -7.30
C PRO A 3 -11.51 -9.39 -6.98
N GLY A 4 -10.58 -9.36 -7.95
CA GLY A 4 -9.20 -9.78 -7.74
C GLY A 4 -8.40 -8.76 -6.91
N ALA A 5 -7.13 -9.06 -6.63
CA ALA A 5 -6.25 -8.19 -5.85
C ALA A 5 -6.07 -6.79 -6.47
N VAL A 6 -5.78 -6.73 -7.77
CA VAL A 6 -5.62 -5.47 -8.52
C VAL A 6 -6.86 -4.60 -8.41
N GLU A 7 -8.04 -5.13 -8.79
CA GLU A 7 -9.30 -4.38 -8.73
C GLU A 7 -9.64 -3.95 -7.29
N THR A 8 -9.31 -4.76 -6.29
CA THR A 8 -9.54 -4.40 -4.87
C THR A 8 -8.69 -3.21 -4.45
N VAL A 9 -7.39 -3.21 -4.76
CA VAL A 9 -6.47 -2.11 -4.40
C VAL A 9 -6.82 -0.83 -5.18
N GLU A 10 -7.17 -0.94 -6.46
CA GLU A 10 -7.63 0.21 -7.26
C GLU A 10 -8.90 0.84 -6.69
N ARG A 11 -9.85 0.04 -6.20
CA ARG A 11 -11.04 0.55 -5.50
C ARG A 11 -10.66 1.30 -4.23
N TRP A 12 -9.69 0.81 -3.45
CA TRP A 12 -9.18 1.54 -2.28
C TRP A 12 -8.46 2.84 -2.66
N ALA A 13 -7.70 2.84 -3.76
CA ALA A 13 -7.10 4.07 -4.30
C ALA A 13 -8.18 5.10 -4.63
N GLN A 14 -9.25 4.70 -5.32
CA GLN A 14 -10.41 5.56 -5.61
C GLN A 14 -11.11 6.04 -4.33
N TYR A 15 -11.28 5.16 -3.34
CA TYR A 15 -11.79 5.54 -2.01
C TYR A 15 -10.86 6.49 -1.26
N ASN A 16 -9.59 6.58 -1.62
CA ASN A 16 -8.66 7.59 -1.12
C ASN A 16 -8.61 8.85 -2.01
N GLY A 17 -9.41 8.88 -3.09
CA GLY A 17 -9.46 9.97 -4.07
C GLY A 17 -8.35 9.94 -5.10
N CYS A 18 -7.55 8.88 -5.14
CA CYS A 18 -6.41 8.73 -6.03
C CYS A 18 -6.83 8.36 -7.45
N GLN A 19 -5.98 8.66 -8.41
CA GLN A 19 -6.03 8.07 -9.75
C GLN A 19 -5.62 6.58 -9.69
N VAL A 20 -6.08 5.79 -10.66
CA VAL A 20 -5.75 4.35 -10.76
C VAL A 20 -4.59 4.06 -11.71
N ASN A 21 -3.81 5.09 -12.07
CA ASN A 21 -2.54 4.89 -12.77
C ASN A 21 -1.43 4.65 -11.73
N GLY A 22 -1.21 3.38 -11.38
CA GLY A 22 -0.22 3.01 -10.38
C GLY A 22 1.20 3.05 -10.94
N THR A 23 2.17 3.42 -10.11
CA THR A 23 3.60 3.43 -10.46
C THR A 23 4.36 2.35 -9.69
N SER A 24 5.29 1.66 -10.36
CA SER A 24 6.26 0.77 -9.71
C SER A 24 7.26 1.61 -8.91
N VAL A 25 7.30 1.44 -7.58
CA VAL A 25 8.09 2.30 -6.68
C VAL A 25 9.18 1.57 -5.91
N ALA A 26 9.10 0.25 -5.75
CA ALA A 26 10.07 -0.54 -5.01
C ALA A 26 9.99 -2.04 -5.37
N GLN A 27 11.05 -2.76 -5.01
CA GLN A 27 11.04 -4.22 -4.89
C GLN A 27 11.44 -4.61 -3.46
N LEU A 28 10.76 -5.61 -2.89
CA LEU A 28 10.96 -6.10 -1.52
C LEU A 28 11.28 -7.60 -1.53
N ASP A 29 11.89 -8.08 -0.44
CA ASP A 29 12.11 -9.50 -0.15
C ASP A 29 11.11 -9.91 0.96
N LEU A 30 9.97 -10.48 0.55
CA LEU A 30 8.85 -10.81 1.45
C LEU A 30 8.56 -12.32 1.52
N GLU A 31 9.25 -13.17 0.76
CA GLU A 31 9.04 -14.62 0.73
C GLU A 31 10.36 -15.37 0.99
N ARG A 32 10.45 -16.10 2.12
CA ARG A 32 11.71 -16.74 2.57
C ARG A 32 12.25 -17.79 1.61
N GLU A 33 11.37 -18.41 0.82
CA GLU A 33 11.74 -19.51 -0.07
C GLU A 33 12.12 -19.05 -1.48
N LEU A 34 11.98 -17.75 -1.79
CA LEU A 34 12.36 -17.17 -3.07
C LEU A 34 13.68 -16.39 -2.96
N PRO A 35 14.57 -16.47 -3.96
CA PRO A 35 15.82 -15.74 -3.92
C PRO A 35 15.65 -14.26 -4.32
N GLY A 36 16.21 -13.36 -3.52
CA GLY A 36 16.36 -11.95 -3.87
C GLY A 36 15.10 -11.12 -3.58
N LEU A 37 14.93 -10.01 -4.30
CA LEU A 37 13.76 -9.15 -4.16
C LEU A 37 12.59 -9.73 -4.98
N ASP A 38 11.73 -10.51 -4.33
CA ASP A 38 10.62 -11.27 -4.93
C ASP A 38 9.32 -10.46 -5.13
N THR A 39 9.18 -9.31 -4.46
CA THR A 39 7.91 -8.59 -4.40
C THR A 39 7.99 -7.27 -5.16
N GLN A 40 7.09 -7.07 -6.13
CA GLN A 40 6.87 -5.77 -6.77
C GLN A 40 5.85 -4.92 -6.00
N VAL A 41 6.21 -3.66 -5.71
CA VAL A 41 5.29 -2.67 -5.11
C VAL A 41 4.77 -1.71 -6.19
N VAL A 42 3.46 -1.68 -6.38
CA VAL A 42 2.76 -0.67 -7.19
C VAL A 42 2.02 0.29 -6.27
N ARG A 43 2.28 1.59 -6.39
CA ARG A 43 1.68 2.65 -5.58
C ARG A 43 0.71 3.50 -6.37
N TYR A 44 -0.41 3.83 -5.73
CA TYR A 44 -1.42 4.77 -6.18
C TYR A 44 -1.47 5.97 -5.22
N ASP A 45 -0.72 7.03 -5.53
CA ASP A 45 -0.60 8.25 -4.72
C ASP A 45 -0.85 9.55 -5.52
N GLU A 46 -1.14 9.44 -6.81
CA GLU A 46 -1.45 10.60 -7.66
C GLU A 46 -2.90 11.08 -7.49
N GLY A 47 -3.08 12.40 -7.35
CA GLY A 47 -4.40 13.03 -7.28
C GLY A 47 -5.21 12.72 -6.02
N CYS A 48 -4.62 12.06 -5.02
CA CYS A 48 -5.30 11.65 -3.81
C CYS A 48 -5.82 12.81 -2.95
N ARG A 49 -6.80 12.51 -2.09
CA ARG A 49 -7.09 13.38 -0.94
C ARG A 49 -5.89 13.41 0.00
N ALA A 50 -5.77 14.46 0.80
CA ALA A 50 -4.67 14.60 1.75
C ALA A 50 -4.57 13.37 2.69
N GLY A 51 -3.39 12.75 2.74
CA GLY A 51 -3.13 11.51 3.49
C GLY A 51 -3.73 10.22 2.88
N GLY A 52 -4.24 10.29 1.65
CA GLY A 52 -4.69 9.15 0.88
C GLY A 52 -3.56 8.53 0.06
N SER A 53 -3.50 7.20 0.02
CA SER A 53 -2.59 6.39 -0.80
C SER A 53 -3.06 4.93 -0.75
N SER A 54 -2.72 4.12 -1.74
CA SER A 54 -2.87 2.67 -1.69
C SER A 54 -1.70 1.98 -2.39
N GLU A 55 -1.34 0.78 -1.95
CA GLU A 55 -0.29 -0.02 -2.58
C GLU A 55 -0.73 -1.47 -2.78
N LEU A 56 -0.31 -2.06 -3.90
CA LEU A 56 -0.36 -3.50 -4.15
C LEU A 56 1.05 -4.06 -4.09
N TRP A 57 1.26 -5.06 -3.24
CA TRP A 57 2.53 -5.78 -3.09
C TRP A 57 2.35 -7.19 -3.65
N THR A 58 2.96 -7.46 -4.79
CA THR A 58 2.82 -8.72 -5.53
C THR A 58 4.09 -9.55 -5.38
N ILE A 59 4.00 -10.72 -4.74
CA ILE A 59 5.08 -11.70 -4.67
C ILE A 59 5.12 -12.49 -5.98
N ASP A 60 6.15 -12.28 -6.80
CA ASP A 60 6.31 -12.97 -8.07
C ASP A 60 6.84 -14.40 -7.86
N GLY A 61 6.08 -15.40 -8.33
CA GLY A 61 6.42 -16.82 -8.13
C GLY A 61 6.12 -17.36 -6.72
N GLY A 62 5.46 -16.56 -5.87
CA GLY A 62 5.03 -16.97 -4.53
C GLY A 62 3.91 -18.00 -4.53
N SER A 63 3.82 -18.76 -3.44
CA SER A 63 2.69 -19.68 -3.24
C SER A 63 1.43 -18.92 -2.79
N HIS A 64 0.26 -19.57 -2.84
CA HIS A 64 -0.97 -18.96 -2.33
C HIS A 64 -0.93 -18.70 -0.81
N ILE A 65 -0.12 -19.46 -0.07
CA ILE A 65 0.13 -19.29 1.36
C ILE A 65 1.64 -19.07 1.52
N PRO A 66 2.13 -17.85 1.29
CA PRO A 66 3.56 -17.57 1.26
C PRO A 66 4.22 -17.81 2.62
N ALA A 67 5.49 -18.23 2.62
CA ALA A 67 6.32 -18.32 3.82
C ALA A 67 6.94 -16.94 4.10
N ILE A 68 6.10 -16.01 4.56
CA ILE A 68 6.41 -14.59 4.74
C ILE A 68 7.74 -14.33 5.48
N SER A 69 8.61 -13.51 4.90
CA SER A 69 9.91 -13.14 5.47
C SER A 69 9.80 -12.31 6.76
N ASP A 70 10.85 -12.36 7.58
CA ASP A 70 10.93 -11.60 8.83
C ASP A 70 10.91 -10.07 8.60
N SER A 71 11.16 -9.63 7.36
CA SER A 71 11.14 -8.22 6.99
C SER A 71 9.71 -7.67 6.82
N PHE A 72 8.71 -8.53 6.61
CA PHE A 72 7.35 -8.12 6.23
C PHE A 72 6.72 -7.14 7.23
N SER A 73 6.71 -7.49 8.52
CA SER A 73 6.09 -6.64 9.53
C SER A 73 6.76 -5.27 9.61
N LYS A 74 8.09 -5.21 9.48
CA LYS A 74 8.82 -3.95 9.45
C LYS A 74 8.40 -3.10 8.25
N ASN A 75 8.36 -3.68 7.05
CA ASN A 75 7.96 -2.97 5.83
C ASN A 75 6.53 -2.41 5.94
N VAL A 76 5.57 -3.18 6.47
CA VAL A 76 4.19 -2.72 6.68
C VAL A 76 4.13 -1.53 7.64
N ILE A 77 4.87 -1.61 8.75
CA ILE A 77 4.89 -0.53 9.74
C ILE A 77 5.56 0.73 9.19
N GLU A 78 6.66 0.59 8.45
CA GLU A 78 7.32 1.71 7.76
C GLU A 78 6.38 2.37 6.74
N TRP A 79 5.63 1.57 5.99
CA TRP A 79 4.60 2.08 5.08
C TRP A 79 3.52 2.88 5.83
N LEU A 80 3.01 2.38 6.96
CA LEU A 80 2.00 3.09 7.75
C LEU A 80 2.53 4.41 8.31
N PHE A 81 3.78 4.44 8.80
CA PHE A 81 4.41 5.68 9.29
C PHE A 81 4.66 6.71 8.18
N ALA A 82 4.96 6.25 6.96
CA ALA A 82 5.09 7.12 5.79
C ALA A 82 3.73 7.66 5.29
N HIS A 83 2.61 7.06 5.70
CA HIS A 83 1.25 7.44 5.28
C HIS A 83 0.36 7.84 6.47
N PRO A 84 0.75 8.88 7.25
CA PRO A 84 -0.03 9.31 8.40
C PRO A 84 -1.40 9.84 7.96
N LYS A 85 -2.44 9.53 8.74
CA LYS A 85 -3.75 10.12 8.53
C LYS A 85 -3.72 11.61 8.86
N VAL A 86 -4.29 12.42 7.99
CA VAL A 86 -4.48 13.84 8.27
C VAL A 86 -5.45 13.95 9.43
N ARG A 87 -5.00 14.53 10.54
CA ARG A 87 -5.90 14.95 11.60
C ARG A 87 -6.70 16.12 11.05
N THR A 88 -8.01 15.97 10.91
CA THR A 88 -8.89 17.08 10.53
C THR A 88 -8.80 18.18 11.59
N SER A 89 -7.99 19.21 11.35
CA SER A 89 -7.83 20.37 12.23
C SER A 89 -8.96 21.40 12.00
N ALA A 90 -10.21 20.95 12.00
CA ALA A 90 -11.38 21.82 11.84
C ALA A 90 -12.18 22.04 13.13
N ALA A 91 -11.79 21.43 14.26
CA ALA A 91 -12.46 21.63 15.55
C ALA A 91 -11.67 22.48 16.56
N ALA A 92 -10.45 22.93 16.24
CA ALA A 92 -9.57 23.59 17.21
C ALA A 92 -9.51 25.13 17.10
N ASN A 93 -10.09 25.75 16.07
CA ASN A 93 -10.03 27.21 15.86
C ASN A 93 -11.40 27.90 15.93
N ALA A 94 -12.33 27.36 16.73
CA ALA A 94 -13.62 28.01 17.01
C ALA A 94 -13.82 28.34 18.51
N ALA A 95 -12.72 28.37 19.28
CA ALA A 95 -12.72 28.75 20.69
C ALA A 95 -11.39 29.41 21.08
N ASP A 96 -11.18 30.65 20.62
CA ASP A 96 -10.59 31.76 21.38
C ASP A 96 -10.77 33.08 20.59
#